data_AF-A0A3S0QM10-F1
#
_entry.id   AF-A0A3S0QM10-F1
#
_cell.length_a   1.000
_cell.length_b   1.000
_cell.length_c   1.000
_cell.angle_alpha   90.00
_cell.angle_beta   90.00
_cell.angle_gamma   90.00
#
_symmetry.space_group_name_H-M   'P 1'
#
loop_
_entity.id
_entity.type
_entity.pdbx_description
1 polymer ?
#
loop_
_entity_poly.entity_id
_entity_poly.type
_entity_poly.pdbx_seq_one_letter_code
_entity_poly.pdbx_strand_id
1 'polypeptide(L)' 'MSIELGSWVLPLGVTIIAFGFALASVKIGDIAYFSRTIFNLLIVSLAAIASLSTWLAWVLVIR' A
#
# COMPACT_ATOMS: atom_id res chain seq x y z
N MET A 1 -18.58 7.30 19.75
CA MET A 1 -17.26 7.51 19.11
C MET A 1 -16.44 6.22 18.90
N SER A 2 -16.83 5.07 19.45
CA SER A 2 -16.11 3.79 19.25
C SER A 2 -16.29 3.17 17.85
N ILE A 3 -17.39 3.48 17.15
CA ILE A 3 -17.69 2.94 15.81
C ILE A 3 -16.76 3.53 14.75
N GLU A 4 -16.38 4.81 14.89
CA GLU A 4 -15.42 5.45 14.00
C GLU A 4 -14.01 4.87 14.19
N LEU A 5 -13.54 4.68 15.43
CA LEU A 5 -12.24 4.05 15.71
C LEU A 5 -12.12 2.62 15.14
N GLY A 6 -13.20 1.84 15.16
CA GLY A 6 -13.23 0.51 14.51
C GLY A 6 -13.19 0.58 12.98
N SER A 7 -13.70 1.67 12.39
CA SER A 7 -13.75 1.86 10.95
C SER A 7 -12.37 2.12 10.32
N TRP A 8 -11.44 2.73 11.06
CA TRP A 8 -10.08 3.03 10.58
C TRP A 8 -9.21 1.77 10.43
N VAL A 9 -9.59 0.66 11.08
CA VAL A 9 -8.85 -0.60 11.04
C VAL A 9 -8.78 -1.16 9.62
N LEU A 10 -9.83 -1.00 8.82
CA LEU A 10 -9.87 -1.49 7.43
C LEU A 10 -8.83 -0.79 6.53
N PRO A 11 -8.84 0.55 6.36
CA PRO A 11 -7.85 1.22 5.52
C PRO A 11 -6.42 1.07 6.06
N LEU A 12 -6.24 1.03 7.39
CA LEU A 12 -4.94 0.76 8.00
C LEU A 12 -4.45 -0.66 7.71
N GLY A 13 -5.31 -1.67 7.84
CA GLY A 13 -4.97 -3.06 7.54
C GLY A 13 -4.55 -3.26 6.09
N VAL A 14 -5.29 -2.66 5.14
CA VAL A 14 -4.93 -2.70 3.71
C VAL A 14 -3.58 -2.01 3.46
N THR A 15 -3.32 -0.88 4.12
CA THR A 15 -2.03 -0.18 4.01
C THR A 15 -0.88 -1.09 4.47
N ILE A 16 -1.02 -1.73 5.64
CA ILE A 16 0.00 -2.61 6.19
C ILE A 16 0.26 -3.80 5.27
N ILE A 17 -0.79 -4.43 4.75
CA ILE A 17 -0.67 -5.58 3.83
C ILE A 17 0.00 -5.16 2.51
N ALA A 18 -0.44 -4.04 1.93
CA ALA A 18 0.09 -3.56 0.65
C ALA A 18 1.57 -3.19 0.74
N PHE A 19 1.96 -2.43 1.78
CA PHE A 19 3.36 -2.07 2.00
C PHE A 19 4.21 -3.26 2.47
N GLY A 20 3.65 -4.17 3.27
CA GLY A 20 4.33 -5.42 3.64
C GLY A 20 4.64 -6.30 2.43
N PHE A 21 3.68 -6.44 1.52
CA PHE A 21 3.87 -7.15 0.24
C PHE A 21 4.92 -6.45 -0.63
N ALA A 22 4.88 -5.12 -0.69
CA ALA A 22 5.88 -4.35 -1.42
C ALA A 22 7.29 -4.61 -0.87
N LEU A 23 7.49 -4.53 0.44
CA LEU A 23 8.77 -4.80 1.10
C LEU A 23 9.28 -6.21 0.83
N ALA A 24 8.41 -7.22 0.91
CA ALA A 24 8.77 -8.61 0.61
C ALA A 24 9.14 -8.81 -0.87
N SER A 25 8.59 -8.00 -1.77
CA SER A 25 8.82 -8.09 -3.21
C SER A 25 10.00 -7.24 -3.70
N VAL A 26 10.47 -6.27 -2.90
CA VAL A 26 11.63 -5.43 -3.26
C VAL A 26 12.84 -6.32 -3.52
N LYS A 27 13.40 -6.20 -4.72
CA LYS A 27 14.58 -6.96 -5.11
C LYS A 27 15.84 -6.27 -4.62
N ILE A 28 16.68 -7.01 -3.90
CA ILE A 28 18.01 -6.62 -3.43
C ILE A 28 18.98 -7.67 -3.98
N GLY A 29 19.67 -7.36 -5.08
CA GLY A 29 20.54 -8.35 -5.74
C GLY A 29 21.01 -7.95 -7.14
N ASP A 30 21.70 -8.91 -7.76
CA ASP A 30 22.55 -8.82 -8.97
C ASP A 30 21.76 -8.69 -10.29
N ILE A 31 20.68 -7.92 -10.25
CA ILE A 31 19.89 -7.53 -11.42
C ILE A 31 20.37 -6.16 -11.87
N ALA A 32 20.42 -5.95 -13.19
CA ALA A 32 20.73 -4.66 -13.79
C ALA A 32 20.02 -3.51 -13.05
N TYR A 33 20.79 -2.51 -12.63
CA TYR A 33 20.35 -1.42 -11.74
C TYR A 33 19.02 -0.79 -12.20
N PHE A 34 18.90 -0.57 -13.51
CA PHE A 34 17.70 0.02 -14.12
C PHE A 34 16.45 -0.85 -13.97
N SER A 35 16.55 -2.15 -14.30
CA SER A 35 15.45 -3.10 -14.17
C SER A 35 15.01 -3.29 -12.72
N ARG A 36 15.96 -3.33 -11.78
CA ARG A 36 15.67 -3.40 -10.34
C ARG A 36 14.94 -2.15 -9.85
N THR A 37 15.43 -0.98 -10.26
CA THR A 37 14.86 0.31 -9.85
C THR A 37 13.44 0.47 -10.36
N ILE A 38 13.19 0.17 -11.64
CA ILE A 38 11.84 0.20 -12.22
C ILE A 38 10.91 -0.77 -11.51
N PHE A 39 11.35 -2.02 -11.31
CA PHE A 39 10.52 -3.02 -10.65
C PHE A 39 10.14 -2.60 -9.22
N ASN A 40 11.13 -2.16 -8.43
CA ASN A 40 10.88 -1.71 -7.06
C ASN A 40 9.98 -0.47 -7.03
N LEU A 41 10.17 0.49 -7.95
CA LEU A 41 9.30 1.67 -8.08
C LEU A 41 7.85 1.28 -8.42
N LEU A 42 7.65 0.35 -9.36
CA LEU A 42 6.33 -0.11 -9.75
C LEU A 42 5.60 -0.76 -8.58
N ILE A 43 6.29 -1.62 -7.84
CA ILE A 43 5.74 -2.31 -6.66
C ILE A 43 5.38 -1.31 -5.55
N VAL A 44 6.26 -0.36 -5.24
CA VAL A 44 5.99 0.66 -4.23
C VAL A 44 4.86 1.59 -4.68
N SER A 45 4.83 1.99 -5.94
CA SER A 45 3.76 2.82 -6.51
C SER A 45 2.41 2.12 -6.46
N LEU A 46 2.38 0.81 -6.75
CA LEU A 46 1.16 0.01 -6.67
C LEU A 46 0.62 -0.04 -5.23
N ALA A 47 1.50 -0.26 -4.25
CA ALA A 47 1.12 -0.25 -2.83
C ALA A 47 0.60 1.13 -2.39
N ALA A 48 1.23 2.21 -2.84
CA ALA A 48 0.80 3.58 -2.54
C ALA A 48 -0.57 3.88 -3.15
N ILE A 49 -0.81 3.52 -4.42
CA ILE A 49 -2.10 3.69 -5.09
C ILE A 49 -3.19 2.89 -4.38
N ALA A 50 -2.95 1.61 -4.09
CA ALA A 50 -3.92 0.75 -3.40
C ALA A 50 -4.30 1.30 -2.01
N SER A 51 -3.31 1.80 -1.25
CA SER A 51 -3.53 2.46 0.02
C SER A 51 -4.39 3.72 -0.15
N LEU A 52 -3.96 4.65 -1.02
CA LEU A 52 -4.69 5.90 -1.28
C LEU A 52 -6.12 5.67 -1.74
N SER A 53 -6.35 4.72 -2.64
CA SER A 53 -7.68 4.34 -3.10
C SER A 53 -8.57 3.82 -1.97
N THR A 54 -8.00 3.05 -1.04
CA THR A 54 -8.75 2.53 0.11
C THR A 54 -9.13 3.64 1.08
N TRP A 55 -8.22 4.58 1.35
CA TRP A 55 -8.51 5.75 2.16
C TRP A 55 -9.55 6.67 1.51
N LEU A 56 -9.47 6.89 0.20
CA LEU A 56 -10.47 7.65 -0.56
C LEU A 56 -11.84 6.99 -0.50
N ALA A 57 -11.93 5.68 -0.77
CA ALA A 57 -13.18 4.94 -0.69
C ALA A 57 -13.78 4.98 0.73
N TRP A 58 -12.95 4.84 1.75
CA TRP A 58 -13.35 4.91 3.14
C TRP A 58 -13.95 6.29 3.50
N VAL A 59 -13.30 7.39 3.10
CA VAL A 59 -13.83 8.75 3.28
C VAL A 59 -15.17 8.94 2.56
N LEU A 60 -15.34 8.35 1.37
CA LEU A 60 -16.59 8.45 0.60
C LEU A 60 -17.74 7.66 1.23
N VAL A 61 -17.46 6.52 1.89
CA VAL A 61 -18.48 5.63 2.47
C VAL A 61 -18.96 6.10 3.85
N ILE A 62 -18.12 6.78 4.61
CA ILE A 62 -18.45 7.24 5.98
C ILE A 62 -19.15 8.60 5.99
N ARG A 63 -19.12 9.31 4.86
CA ARG A 63 -19.86 10.55 4.69
C ARG A 63 -21.35 10.28 4.49
#